data_AF-A0A946QW04-F1
#
_entry.id   AF-A0A946QW04-F1
#
_cell.length_a   1.000
_cell.length_b   1.000
_cell.length_c   1.000
_cell.angle_alpha   90.00
_cell.angle_beta   90.00
_cell.angle_gamma   90.00
#
_symmetry.space_group_name_H-M   'P 1'
#
loop_
_entity.id
_entity.type
_entity.pdbx_description
1 polymer ?
#
loop_
_entity_poly.entity_id
_entity_poly.type
_entity_poly.pdbx_seq_one_letter_code
_entity_poly.pdbx_strand_id
1 'polypeptide(L)'
;MATELRIRNELGGFWGSAVTYGVRKLTLKGVVNDAIRYKVGDLDLQMTPYTLYNNGYQDVVNEASIFQIAREVIDYEYYFTGNAWRQQGVQSDFGFDLNNGTFESLDIHLFSTRNKVSDAASASPDRLLSGGQMGLNTSYGSLTFHSANLHDLKNTV
;
A
#
# COMPACT_ATOMS: atom_id res chain seq x y z
N MET A 1 -5.05 -6.62 -14.87
CA MET A 1 -5.62 -7.00 -13.56
C MET A 1 -4.73 -8.09 -12.96
N ALA A 2 -4.37 -7.98 -11.67
CA ALA A 2 -3.56 -8.97 -10.97
C ALA A 2 -4.32 -9.45 -9.72
N THR A 3 -4.37 -10.76 -9.54
CA THR A 3 -5.16 -11.41 -8.49
C THR A 3 -4.35 -12.54 -7.87
N GLU A 4 -4.37 -12.64 -6.54
CA GLU A 4 -3.77 -13.75 -5.80
C GLU A 4 -4.89 -14.56 -5.11
N LEU A 5 -4.91 -15.87 -5.40
CA LEU A 5 -5.92 -16.80 -4.89
C LEU A 5 -5.31 -17.71 -3.82
N ARG A 6 -6.08 -17.99 -2.78
CA ARG A 6 -5.74 -19.00 -1.77
C ARG A 6 -6.77 -20.10 -1.77
N ILE A 7 -6.25 -21.32 -1.79
CA ILE A 7 -7.01 -22.54 -1.61
C ILE A 7 -6.73 -23.01 -0.18
N ARG A 8 -7.77 -23.16 0.63
CA ARG A 8 -7.67 -23.80 1.95
C ARG A 8 -8.50 -25.07 1.96
N ASN A 9 -7.90 -26.14 2.46
CA ASN A 9 -8.61 -27.35 2.83
C ASN A 9 -8.58 -27.43 4.36
N GLU A 10 -9.73 -27.27 4.99
CA GLU A 10 -9.83 -27.51 6.42
C GLU A 10 -9.72 -29.03 6.65
N LEU A 11 -8.83 -29.45 7.56
CA LEU A 11 -8.38 -30.83 7.79
C LEU A 11 -9.49 -31.86 8.19
N GLY A 12 -10.77 -31.54 7.98
CA GLY A 12 -11.92 -32.45 8.09
C GLY A 12 -12.57 -32.84 6.75
N GLY A 13 -12.14 -32.26 5.62
CA GLY A 13 -12.72 -32.49 4.29
C GLY A 13 -12.12 -33.66 3.51
N PHE A 14 -11.84 -34.81 4.13
CA PHE A 14 -11.17 -35.97 3.49
C PHE A 14 -11.93 -36.55 2.26
N TRP A 15 -13.18 -36.13 2.05
CA TRP A 15 -14.05 -36.57 0.95
C TRP A 15 -14.45 -35.44 -0.02
N GLY A 16 -13.60 -34.43 -0.22
CA GLY A 16 -13.81 -33.42 -1.28
C GLY A 16 -14.94 -32.41 -1.01
N SER A 17 -15.47 -32.35 0.22
CA SER A 17 -16.68 -31.58 0.54
C SER A 17 -16.44 -30.16 1.10
N ALA A 18 -15.22 -29.67 1.23
CA ALA A 18 -14.98 -28.35 1.84
C ALA A 18 -13.68 -27.67 1.38
N VAL A 19 -13.49 -27.51 0.07
CA VAL A 19 -12.44 -26.62 -0.44
C VAL A 19 -12.99 -25.21 -0.48
N THR A 20 -12.48 -24.33 0.38
CA THR A 20 -12.84 -22.92 0.40
C THR A 20 -11.86 -22.13 -0.46
N TYR A 21 -12.39 -21.40 -1.44
CA TYR A 21 -11.62 -20.47 -2.28
C TYR A 21 -11.74 -19.05 -1.73
N GLY A 22 -10.61 -18.43 -1.43
CA GLY A 22 -10.55 -17.04 -1.00
C GLY A 22 -9.66 -16.20 -1.92
N VAL A 23 -10.10 -14.99 -2.25
CA VAL A 23 -9.25 -13.98 -2.90
C VAL A 23 -8.46 -13.27 -1.79
N ARG A 24 -7.12 -13.31 -1.86
CA ARG A 24 -6.26 -12.61 -0.88
C ARG A 24 -5.85 -11.22 -1.33
N LYS A 25 -5.65 -11.05 -2.63
CA LYS A 25 -5.22 -9.79 -3.22
C LYS A 25 -5.99 -9.53 -4.50
N LEU A 26 -6.53 -8.34 -4.63
CA LEU A 26 -7.18 -7.87 -5.85
C LEU A 26 -6.62 -6.50 -6.21
N THR A 27 -5.95 -6.43 -7.36
CA THR A 27 -5.38 -5.18 -7.85
C THR A 27 -5.69 -5.00 -9.33
N LEU A 28 -6.35 -3.90 -9.66
CA LEU A 28 -6.45 -3.40 -11.02
C LEU A 28 -5.28 -2.44 -11.28
N LYS A 29 -4.59 -2.58 -12.41
CA LYS A 29 -3.54 -1.67 -12.88
C LYS A 29 -3.85 -1.27 -14.31
N GLY A 30 -3.56 -0.03 -14.67
CA GLY A 30 -3.69 0.44 -16.04
C GLY A 30 -2.80 1.65 -16.31
N VAL A 31 -2.68 1.98 -17.60
CA VAL A 31 -2.00 3.17 -18.09
C VAL A 31 -2.97 3.93 -19.01
N VAL A 32 -3.10 5.24 -18.81
CA VAL A 32 -3.91 6.11 -19.66
C VAL A 32 -2.99 6.99 -20.49
N ASN A 33 -3.19 6.96 -21.82
CA ASN A 33 -2.42 7.75 -22.80
C ASN A 33 -0.90 7.63 -22.64
N ASP A 34 -0.41 6.45 -22.24
CA ASP A 34 1.00 6.16 -21.95
C ASP A 34 1.69 7.08 -20.92
N ALA A 35 0.93 7.93 -20.23
CA ALA A 35 1.45 8.97 -19.34
C ALA A 35 1.02 8.79 -17.87
N ILE A 36 -0.21 8.30 -17.64
CA ILE A 36 -0.78 8.19 -16.29
C ILE A 36 -0.88 6.72 -15.92
N ARG A 37 -0.10 6.28 -14.93
CA ARG A 37 -0.20 4.93 -14.37
C ARG A 37 -1.14 4.97 -13.18
N TYR A 38 -2.08 4.04 -13.09
CA TYR A 38 -2.98 3.95 -11.94
C TYR A 38 -3.10 2.52 -11.43
N LYS A 39 -3.35 2.41 -10.12
CA LYS A 39 -3.54 1.16 -9.40
C LYS A 39 -4.72 1.30 -8.43
N VAL A 40 -5.62 0.33 -8.43
CA VAL A 40 -6.82 0.29 -7.56
C VAL A 40 -6.90 -1.06 -6.87
N GLY A 41 -7.24 -1.07 -5.59
CA GLY A 41 -7.35 -2.27 -4.76
C GLY A 41 -6.21 -2.33 -3.74
N ASP A 42 -5.52 -3.47 -3.65
CA ASP A 42 -4.42 -3.64 -2.70
C ASP A 42 -3.14 -2.93 -3.15
N LEU A 43 -2.73 -1.92 -2.37
CA LEU A 43 -1.59 -1.06 -2.58
C LEU A 43 -0.48 -1.36 -1.57
N ASP A 44 0.76 -1.23 -2.00
CA ASP A 44 1.95 -1.37 -1.17
C ASP A 44 2.54 0.04 -1.08
N LEU A 45 2.22 0.76 -0.02
CA LEU A 45 2.61 2.16 0.14
C LEU A 45 3.93 2.26 0.89
N GLN A 46 4.85 3.06 0.36
CA GLN A 46 6.16 3.28 0.95
C GLN A 46 6.55 4.75 0.77
N MET A 47 7.00 5.39 1.84
CA MET A 47 7.56 6.74 1.81
C MET A 47 8.79 6.83 2.72
N THR A 48 9.19 8.05 3.06
CA THR A 48 10.35 8.32 3.92
C THR A 48 10.08 7.97 5.38
N PRO A 49 11.13 7.71 6.19
CA PRO A 49 11.04 7.52 7.64
C PRO A 49 10.22 8.56 8.40
N TYR A 50 10.12 9.77 7.85
CA TYR A 50 9.43 10.92 8.46
C TYR A 50 7.96 11.06 8.04
N THR A 51 7.43 10.18 7.17
CA THR A 51 6.05 10.27 6.67
C THR A 51 5.30 8.95 6.83
N LEU A 52 5.45 8.03 5.89
CA LEU A 52 4.86 6.70 5.94
C LEU A 52 5.98 5.66 5.80
N TYR A 53 6.42 5.16 6.95
CA TYR A 53 7.50 4.19 7.04
C TYR A 53 7.09 3.01 7.90
N ASN A 54 7.34 1.80 7.42
CA ASN A 54 7.25 0.59 8.21
C ASN A 54 8.59 0.39 8.91
N ASN A 55 8.66 0.73 10.20
CA ASN A 55 9.86 0.62 11.04
C ASN A 55 10.24 -0.84 11.37
N GLY A 56 9.73 -1.82 10.64
CA GLY A 56 9.73 -3.22 11.06
C GLY A 56 8.64 -3.42 12.09
N TYR A 57 7.60 -4.15 11.72
CA TYR A 57 6.41 -4.37 12.53
C TYR A 57 6.69 -5.02 13.91
N GLN A 58 7.88 -5.60 14.12
CA GLN A 58 8.15 -6.43 15.30
C GLN A 58 9.32 -6.00 16.18
N ASP A 59 9.98 -4.85 15.94
CA ASP A 59 11.13 -4.38 16.75
C ASP A 59 12.01 -5.56 17.19
N VAL A 60 12.51 -6.34 16.22
CA VAL A 60 13.20 -7.62 16.46
C VAL A 60 14.53 -7.34 17.15
N VAL A 61 14.47 -7.13 18.46
CA VAL A 61 15.62 -6.91 19.32
C VAL A 61 15.79 -8.18 20.14
N ASN A 62 16.85 -8.92 19.85
CA ASN A 62 17.24 -10.14 20.56
C ASN A 62 16.24 -11.32 20.50
N GLU A 63 15.58 -11.53 19.36
CA GLU A 63 14.77 -12.73 19.15
C GLU A 63 15.65 -13.99 19.00
N ALA A 64 15.27 -15.07 19.69
CA ALA A 64 15.92 -16.37 19.52
C ALA A 64 15.64 -16.95 18.13
N SER A 65 16.63 -17.61 17.51
CA SER A 65 16.53 -18.12 16.13
C SER A 65 15.34 -19.07 15.89
N ILE A 66 14.88 -19.77 16.93
CA ILE A 66 13.73 -20.68 16.84
C ILE A 66 12.41 -19.97 16.52
N PHE A 67 12.25 -18.71 16.90
CA PHE A 67 11.04 -17.94 16.64
C PHE A 67 11.02 -17.29 15.25
N GLN A 68 12.17 -17.23 14.57
CA GLN A 68 12.30 -16.65 13.23
C GLN A 68 11.36 -17.31 12.22
N ILE A 69 11.17 -18.64 12.30
CA ILE A 69 10.27 -19.37 11.40
C ILE A 69 8.83 -18.91 11.58
N ALA A 70 8.37 -18.71 12.83
CA ALA A 70 7.03 -18.24 13.10
C ALA A 70 6.83 -16.81 12.58
N ARG A 71 7.85 -15.95 12.74
CA ARG A 71 7.84 -14.59 12.19
C ARG A 71 7.77 -14.58 10.67
N GLU A 72 8.60 -15.37 9.99
CA GLU A 72 8.59 -15.45 8.51
C GLU A 72 7.22 -15.86 7.97
N VAL A 73 6.53 -16.78 8.64
CA VAL A 73 5.15 -17.17 8.29
C VAL A 73 4.18 -16.00 8.49
N ILE A 74 4.31 -15.24 9.59
CA ILE A 74 3.48 -14.04 9.83
C ILE A 74 3.75 -12.98 8.76
N ASP A 75 5.01 -12.67 8.47
CA ASP A 75 5.39 -11.68 7.47
C ASP A 75 4.85 -12.05 6.08
N TYR A 76 4.92 -13.34 5.73
CA TYR A 76 4.32 -13.87 4.51
C TYR A 76 2.79 -13.78 4.50
N GLU A 77 2.13 -14.08 5.62
CA GLU A 77 0.67 -14.04 5.70
C GLU A 77 0.10 -12.62 5.63
N TYR A 78 0.77 -11.66 6.27
CA TYR A 78 0.36 -10.25 6.34
C TYR A 78 0.98 -9.35 5.26
N TYR A 79 1.82 -9.91 4.38
CA TYR A 79 2.55 -9.19 3.34
C TYR A 79 3.46 -8.07 3.89
N PHE A 80 4.12 -8.32 5.02
CA PHE A 80 5.12 -7.41 5.53
C PHE A 80 6.42 -7.59 4.74
N THR A 81 6.65 -6.71 3.77
CA THR A 81 7.85 -6.71 2.94
C THR A 81 8.60 -5.39 3.09
N GLY A 82 9.69 -5.40 3.86
CA GLY A 82 10.53 -4.23 4.06
C GLY A 82 9.76 -3.03 4.65
N ASN A 83 9.85 -1.89 3.98
CA ASN A 83 9.26 -0.61 4.40
C ASN A 83 7.81 -0.39 3.90
N ALA A 84 7.20 -1.36 3.20
CA ALA A 84 5.86 -1.15 2.66
C ALA A 84 4.76 -1.38 3.71
N TRP A 85 3.75 -0.52 3.70
CA TRP A 85 2.46 -0.75 4.35
C TRP A 85 1.42 -1.15 3.31
N ARG A 86 0.89 -2.37 3.44
CA ARG A 86 -0.21 -2.87 2.61
C ARG A 86 -1.50 -2.17 3.03
N GLN A 87 -2.15 -1.49 2.10
CA GLN A 87 -3.42 -0.79 2.32
C GLN A 87 -4.35 -0.93 1.11
N GLN A 88 -5.65 -0.73 1.30
CA GLN A 88 -6.63 -0.80 0.23
C GLN A 88 -7.06 0.60 -0.22
N GLY A 89 -6.97 0.89 -1.52
CA GLY A 89 -7.32 2.19 -2.05
C GLY A 89 -6.97 2.39 -3.52
N VAL A 90 -6.67 3.64 -3.87
CA VAL A 90 -6.30 4.09 -5.21
C VAL A 90 -4.95 4.79 -5.17
N GLN A 91 -4.12 4.51 -6.17
CA GLN A 91 -2.83 5.16 -6.41
C GLN A 91 -2.76 5.60 -7.87
N SER A 92 -2.14 6.75 -8.12
CA SER A 92 -1.86 7.27 -9.45
C SER A 92 -0.47 7.89 -9.50
N ASP A 93 0.28 7.58 -10.55
CA ASP A 93 1.62 8.08 -10.81
C ASP A 93 1.64 8.82 -12.15
N PHE A 94 2.26 9.99 -12.16
CA PHE A 94 2.43 10.89 -13.30
C PHE A 94 3.91 11.20 -13.45
N GLY A 95 4.41 11.23 -14.70
CA GLY A 95 5.76 11.67 -15.02
C GLY A 95 5.72 12.67 -16.16
N PHE A 96 6.43 13.78 -16.00
CA PHE A 96 6.53 14.83 -17.00
C PHE A 96 8.00 15.08 -17.34
N ASP A 97 8.36 14.91 -18.61
CA ASP A 97 9.68 15.28 -19.12
C ASP A 97 9.68 16.76 -19.49
N LEU A 98 10.42 17.56 -18.72
CA LEU A 98 10.47 19.01 -18.89
C LEU A 98 11.52 19.44 -19.91
N ASN A 99 12.49 18.56 -20.24
CA ASN A 99 13.50 18.72 -21.28
C ASN A 99 14.19 20.11 -21.31
N ASN A 100 14.28 20.77 -20.16
CA ASN A 100 14.94 22.06 -19.99
C ASN A 100 16.33 21.81 -19.38
N GLY A 101 17.35 22.58 -19.79
CA GLY A 101 18.75 22.36 -19.34
C GLY A 101 18.99 22.42 -17.82
N THR A 102 18.02 22.94 -17.05
CA THR A 102 18.05 22.98 -15.57
C THR A 102 17.06 22.00 -14.94
N PHE A 103 15.94 21.68 -15.60
CA PHE A 103 14.87 20.84 -15.05
C PHE A 103 14.56 19.72 -16.04
N GLU A 104 14.86 18.48 -15.65
CA GLU A 104 14.82 17.31 -16.52
C GLU A 104 13.45 16.62 -16.47
N SER A 105 13.00 16.25 -15.27
CA SER A 105 11.71 15.58 -15.08
C SER A 105 11.01 16.00 -13.79
N LEU A 106 9.69 15.86 -13.80
CA LEU A 106 8.82 16.00 -12.64
C LEU A 106 8.00 14.72 -12.48
N ASP A 107 8.19 14.05 -11.36
CA ASP A 107 7.51 12.81 -11.00
C ASP A 107 6.54 13.10 -9.85
N ILE A 108 5.27 12.78 -10.05
CA ILE A 108 4.21 12.98 -9.05
C ILE A 108 3.56 11.63 -8.77
N HIS A 109 3.54 11.24 -7.50
CA HIS A 109 2.85 10.06 -7.05
C HIS A 109 1.81 10.46 -6.01
N LEU A 110 0.58 10.02 -6.19
CA LEU A 110 -0.54 10.31 -5.29
C LEU A 110 -1.21 9.00 -4.89
N PHE A 111 -1.65 8.93 -3.65
CA PHE A 111 -2.44 7.82 -3.15
C PHE A 111 -3.55 8.30 -2.22
N SER A 112 -4.62 7.53 -2.19
CA SER A 112 -5.69 7.66 -1.21
C SER A 112 -6.19 6.27 -0.83
N THR A 113 -6.19 5.99 0.47
CA THR A 113 -6.58 4.71 1.03
C THR A 113 -7.63 4.92 2.11
N ARG A 114 -8.50 3.92 2.27
CA ARG A 114 -9.49 3.91 3.33
C ARG A 114 -8.90 3.20 4.54
N ASN A 115 -8.69 3.92 5.63
CA ASN A 115 -8.03 3.40 6.81
C ASN A 115 -9.03 2.84 7.83
N LYS A 116 -10.18 3.50 8.01
CA LYS A 116 -11.23 3.03 8.93
C LYS A 116 -12.62 3.33 8.38
N VAL A 117 -13.46 2.32 8.26
CA VAL A 117 -14.87 2.43 7.86
C VAL A 117 -15.68 3.16 8.93
N SER A 118 -16.68 3.96 8.51
CA SER A 118 -17.59 4.62 9.46
C SER A 118 -18.40 3.60 10.26
N ASP A 119 -18.69 3.96 11.51
CA ASP A 119 -19.51 3.16 12.41
C ASP A 119 -20.56 4.06 13.06
N ALA A 120 -21.82 3.79 12.75
CA ALA A 120 -22.97 4.50 13.29
C ALA A 120 -23.19 4.23 14.78
N ALA A 121 -22.78 3.06 15.29
CA ALA A 121 -22.92 2.73 16.71
C ALA A 121 -21.93 3.50 17.59
N SER A 122 -20.71 3.72 17.07
CA SER A 122 -19.65 4.46 17.76
C SER A 122 -19.57 5.94 17.35
N ALA A 123 -20.53 6.42 16.55
CA ALA A 123 -20.55 7.75 15.94
C ALA A 123 -19.21 8.18 15.31
N SER A 124 -18.47 7.23 14.73
CA SER A 124 -17.12 7.50 14.23
C SER A 124 -17.12 7.66 12.72
N PRO A 125 -16.59 8.77 12.19
CA PRO A 125 -16.56 9.03 10.75
C PRO A 125 -15.60 8.10 10.02
N ASP A 126 -15.79 7.99 8.71
CA ASP A 126 -14.91 7.27 7.80
C ASP A 126 -13.59 8.03 7.67
N ARG A 127 -12.47 7.30 7.70
CA ARG A 127 -11.13 7.89 7.76
C ARG A 127 -10.34 7.51 6.54
N LEU A 128 -9.90 8.52 5.79
CA LEU A 128 -9.04 8.38 4.64
C LEU A 128 -7.62 8.79 4.99
N LEU A 129 -6.65 7.99 4.53
CA LEU A 129 -5.26 8.39 4.48
C LEU A 129 -4.97 8.79 3.03
N SER A 130 -4.53 10.02 2.82
CA SER A 130 -4.13 10.50 1.50
C SER A 130 -2.77 11.14 1.58
N GLY A 131 -1.99 10.95 0.54
CA GLY A 131 -0.65 11.49 0.49
C GLY A 131 -0.08 11.39 -0.89
N GLY A 132 1.16 11.83 -0.99
CA GLY A 132 1.89 11.79 -2.21
C GLY A 132 3.33 12.22 -2.05
N GLN A 133 4.05 12.03 -3.12
CA GLN A 133 5.40 12.51 -3.28
C GLN A 133 5.54 13.23 -4.60
N MET A 134 6.37 14.25 -4.60
CA MET A 134 6.73 15.02 -5.78
C MET A 134 8.24 15.06 -5.88
N GLY A 135 8.79 14.42 -6.90
CA GLY A 135 10.21 14.42 -7.24
C GLY A 135 10.47 15.37 -8.39
N LEU A 136 11.37 16.33 -8.18
CA LEU A 136 11.89 17.20 -9.23
C LEU A 136 13.34 16.82 -9.50
N ASN A 137 13.61 16.36 -10.72
CA ASN A 137 14.95 16.05 -11.17
C ASN A 137 15.52 17.25 -11.93
N THR A 138 16.66 17.71 -11.46
CA THR A 138 17.41 18.84 -12.04
C THR A 138 18.81 18.36 -12.43
N SER A 139 19.47 19.08 -13.33
CA SER A 139 20.84 18.75 -13.75
C SER A 139 21.86 18.81 -12.60
N TYR A 140 21.49 19.40 -11.46
CA TYR A 140 22.32 19.50 -10.26
C TYR A 140 21.93 18.51 -9.15
N GLY A 141 20.86 17.72 -9.33
CA GLY A 141 20.38 16.74 -8.36
C GLY A 141 18.86 16.60 -8.30
N SER A 142 18.39 15.71 -7.43
CA SER A 142 16.96 15.42 -7.25
C SER A 142 16.42 15.99 -5.93
N LEU A 143 15.31 16.71 -5.99
CA LEU A 143 14.58 17.17 -4.80
C LEU A 143 13.26 16.42 -4.72
N THR A 144 13.02 15.72 -3.60
CA THR A 144 11.75 14.99 -3.40
C THR A 144 11.04 15.48 -2.15
N PHE A 145 9.77 15.84 -2.31
CA PHE A 145 8.88 16.23 -1.23
C PHE A 145 7.90 15.10 -0.95
N HIS A 146 7.68 14.78 0.32
CA HIS A 146 6.75 13.75 0.75
C HIS A 146 5.72 14.37 1.69
N SER A 147 4.45 13.99 1.53
CA SER A 147 3.38 14.37 2.45
C SER A 147 2.37 13.24 2.59
N ALA A 148 1.95 12.95 3.82
CA ALA A 148 0.88 12.01 4.10
C ALA A 148 0.03 12.60 5.23
N ASN A 149 -1.28 12.67 4.99
CA ASN A 149 -2.23 13.25 5.92
C ASN A 149 -3.45 12.35 6.05
N LEU A 150 -4.01 12.38 7.24
CA LEU A 150 -5.15 11.57 7.60
C LEU A 150 -6.35 12.49 7.86
N HIS A 151 -7.46 12.17 7.22
CA HIS A 151 -8.65 13.02 7.18
C HIS A 151 -9.89 12.22 7.53
N ASP A 152 -10.72 12.82 8.38
CA ASP A 152 -12.04 12.29 8.72
C ASP A 152 -13.09 12.89 7.77
N LEU A 153 -13.87 12.03 7.12
CA LEU A 153 -14.96 12.42 6.24
C LEU A 153 -16.11 12.98 7.07
N LYS A 154 -16.48 14.22 6.77
CA LYS A 154 -17.63 14.87 7.41
C LYS A 154 -18.92 14.24 6.88
N ASN A 155 -19.92 14.07 7.75
CA ASN A 155 -21.25 13.53 7.44
C ASN A 155 -21.32 12.04 7.05
N THR A 156 -20.38 11.22 7.52
CA THR A 156 -20.49 9.74 7.41
C THR A 156 -21.10 9.08 8.65
N VAL A 157 -21.70 9.89 9.53
CA VAL A 157 -22.44 9.49 10.75
C VAL A 157 -23.75 10.27 10.80
#